data_AF-A0A3S0HFJ9-F1
#
_entry.id   AF-A0A3S0HFJ9-F1
#
_cell.length_a   1.000
_cell.length_b   1.000
_cell.length_c   1.000
_cell.angle_alpha   90.00
_cell.angle_beta   90.00
_cell.angle_gamma   90.00
#
_symmetry.space_group_name_H-M   'P 1'
#
loop_
_entity.id
_entity.type
_entity.pdbx_description
1 polymer ?
#
loop_
_entity_poly.entity_id
_entity_poly.type
_entity_poly.pdbx_seq_one_letter_code
_entity_poly.pdbx_strand_id
1 'polypeptide(L)'
;MGTSLVAARLGLDIVRVLLIANPNSTGQSDSLFRRVIPVLRAVDGVRLTGMFTHHPGHAEEICRGLGRRDWDVVVVVGGDGTVHEAVNGLLGPVGGQLRDPRELPALAVVPTGSANVFARALGFPPDPVAAVRMLADLLRSDLRRTICLGTWNDRWFAVNAGFGMDADVIARVHDAREHGFAATPLRYLRVSLLVWARARHDPPHIDVHAVSTDGRELRLEDVPLFVASNTNPWTFLGPLPVVTNPRNSFDQGLGLFGLSSLRGARGVASMLHLIGFGHSTFFEDWIRGRTLQFDDAAGVELTCRRPQGFQADGEYVGEFERAVLGSRIDAIEVFAPKQAYPVSPRAWRQVRQDVVRILRALLRNWRHRLGRGLPTAP
;
A
#
# COMPACT_ATOMS: atom_id res chain seq x y z
N MET A 1 23.24 -30.66 -25.28
CA MET A 1 24.54 -30.27 -24.68
C MET A 1 25.18 -29.01 -25.30
N GLY A 2 24.65 -28.41 -26.37
CA GLY A 2 25.32 -27.29 -27.08
C GLY A 2 25.06 -25.86 -26.57
N THR A 3 24.02 -25.62 -25.76
CA THR A 3 23.66 -24.26 -25.29
C THR A 3 24.41 -23.82 -24.03
N SER A 4 25.03 -24.76 -23.30
CA SER A 4 25.77 -24.47 -22.07
C SER A 4 27.17 -23.89 -22.32
N LEU A 5 27.75 -24.14 -23.50
CA LEU A 5 29.13 -23.72 -23.81
C LEU A 5 29.24 -22.28 -24.34
N VAL A 6 28.15 -21.67 -24.82
CA VAL A 6 28.18 -20.29 -25.32
C VAL A 6 28.10 -19.28 -24.18
N ALA A 7 27.37 -19.58 -23.10
CA ALA A 7 27.27 -18.72 -21.92
C ALA A 7 28.63 -18.58 -21.19
N ALA A 8 29.43 -19.65 -21.17
CA ALA A 8 30.76 -19.67 -20.56
C ALA A 8 31.79 -18.76 -21.26
N ARG A 9 31.50 -18.28 -22.47
CA ARG A 9 32.43 -17.44 -23.26
C ARG A 9 32.23 -15.92 -23.07
N LEU A 10 31.24 -15.50 -22.29
CA LEU A 10 30.94 -14.07 -22.04
C LEU A 10 30.96 -13.64 -20.56
N GLY A 11 31.22 -14.55 -19.62
CA GLY A 11 31.30 -14.19 -18.19
C GLY A 11 30.02 -13.60 -17.60
N LEU A 12 28.87 -13.79 -18.27
CA LEU A 12 27.58 -13.32 -17.78
C LEU A 12 26.98 -14.38 -16.85
N ASP A 13 26.92 -14.07 -15.56
CA ASP A 13 26.16 -14.87 -14.60
C ASP A 13 24.68 -14.91 -15.02
N ILE A 14 24.13 -16.12 -15.06
CA ILE A 14 22.73 -16.33 -15.42
C ILE A 14 21.85 -15.87 -14.26
N VAL A 15 20.94 -14.93 -14.51
CA VAL A 15 19.96 -14.45 -13.54
C VAL A 15 18.63 -15.18 -13.76
N ARG A 16 18.22 -16.02 -12.81
CA ARG A 16 16.96 -16.76 -12.85
C ARG A 16 15.86 -15.91 -12.25
N VAL A 17 14.85 -15.64 -13.07
CA VAL A 17 13.74 -14.76 -12.71
C VAL A 17 12.43 -15.55 -12.73
N LEU A 18 11.75 -15.59 -11.58
CA LEU A 18 10.38 -16.07 -11.47
C LEU A 18 9.43 -14.89 -11.61
N LEU A 19 8.59 -14.90 -12.62
CA LEU A 19 7.53 -13.92 -12.82
C LEU A 19 6.20 -14.50 -12.32
N ILE A 20 5.62 -13.86 -11.31
CA ILE A 20 4.31 -14.23 -10.77
C ILE A 20 3.30 -13.18 -11.21
N ALA A 21 2.18 -13.60 -11.77
CA ALA A 21 1.12 -12.68 -12.17
C ALA A 21 -0.26 -13.17 -11.74
N ASN A 22 -1.10 -12.25 -11.28
CA ASN A 22 -2.51 -12.52 -11.00
C ASN A 22 -3.37 -12.18 -12.23
N PRO A 23 -3.88 -13.16 -12.99
CA PRO A 23 -4.66 -12.90 -14.20
C PRO A 23 -5.96 -12.14 -13.93
N ASN A 24 -6.48 -12.18 -12.69
CA ASN A 24 -7.70 -11.47 -12.29
C ASN A 24 -7.45 -10.02 -11.83
N SER A 25 -6.20 -9.53 -11.86
CA SER A 25 -5.90 -8.14 -11.52
C SER A 25 -6.42 -7.18 -12.61
N THR A 26 -7.07 -6.09 -12.19
CA THR A 26 -7.75 -5.09 -13.04
C THR A 26 -6.95 -4.56 -14.25
N GLY A 27 -5.62 -4.58 -14.20
CA GLY A 27 -4.75 -4.07 -15.27
C GLY A 27 -4.10 -5.14 -16.15
N GLN A 28 -4.33 -6.42 -15.87
CA GLN A 28 -3.68 -7.52 -16.58
C GLN A 28 -4.42 -7.84 -17.88
N SER A 29 -3.65 -7.98 -18.97
CA SER A 29 -4.17 -8.42 -20.26
C SER A 29 -3.07 -9.06 -21.08
N ASP A 30 -3.44 -9.89 -22.05
CA ASP A 30 -2.50 -10.46 -23.01
C ASP A 30 -1.65 -9.38 -23.70
N SER A 31 -2.26 -8.22 -24.00
CA SER A 31 -1.56 -7.09 -24.61
C SER A 31 -0.48 -6.51 -23.70
N LEU A 32 -0.72 -6.49 -22.38
CA LEU A 32 0.26 -6.05 -21.41
C LEU A 32 1.43 -7.05 -21.35
N PHE A 33 1.16 -8.35 -21.24
CA PHE A 33 2.21 -9.36 -21.20
C PHE A 33 3.06 -9.38 -22.47
N ARG A 34 2.45 -9.15 -23.65
CA ARG A 34 3.17 -8.98 -24.92
C ARG A 34 4.11 -7.77 -24.93
N ARG A 35 3.94 -6.79 -24.04
CA ARG A 35 4.83 -5.64 -23.87
C ARG A 35 5.84 -5.83 -22.74
N VAL A 36 5.46 -6.51 -21.66
CA VAL A 36 6.30 -6.73 -20.46
C VAL A 36 7.33 -7.85 -20.68
N ILE A 37 6.88 -9.02 -21.15
CA ILE A 37 7.73 -10.21 -21.25
C ILE A 37 8.94 -10.00 -22.17
N PRO A 38 8.79 -9.41 -23.39
CA PRO A 38 9.94 -9.19 -24.27
C PRO A 38 10.98 -8.25 -23.66
N VAL A 39 10.56 -7.24 -22.90
CA VAL A 39 11.47 -6.28 -22.27
C VAL A 39 12.35 -6.96 -21.23
N LEU A 40 11.78 -7.84 -20.39
CA LEU A 40 12.55 -8.60 -19.40
C LEU A 40 13.44 -9.66 -20.04
N ARG A 41 12.96 -10.36 -21.08
CA ARG A 41 13.75 -11.36 -21.82
C ARG A 41 14.90 -10.77 -22.64
N ALA A 42 14.83 -9.48 -22.97
CA ALA A 42 15.89 -8.76 -23.66
C ALA A 42 17.00 -8.25 -22.72
N VAL A 43 16.93 -8.56 -21.42
CA VAL A 43 18.04 -8.34 -20.49
C VAL A 43 19.00 -9.53 -20.63
N ASP A 44 20.26 -9.25 -20.97
CA ASP A 44 21.27 -10.29 -21.15
C ASP A 44 21.45 -11.10 -19.86
N GLY A 45 21.56 -12.43 -20.00
CA GLY A 45 21.71 -13.34 -18.86
C GLY A 45 20.40 -13.69 -18.12
N VAL A 46 19.29 -13.00 -18.38
CA VAL A 46 18.01 -13.29 -17.71
C VAL A 46 17.34 -14.55 -18.28
N ARG A 47 17.03 -15.50 -17.39
CA ARG A 47 16.15 -16.65 -17.67
C ARG A 47 14.83 -16.48 -16.95
N LEU A 48 13.79 -16.17 -17.73
CA LEU A 48 12.46 -15.85 -17.22
C LEU A 48 11.52 -17.06 -17.26
N THR A 49 10.98 -17.44 -16.09
CA THR A 49 9.90 -18.43 -15.94
C THR A 49 8.66 -17.72 -15.40
N GLY A 50 7.50 -17.94 -16.03
CA GLY A 50 6.24 -17.29 -15.63
C GLY A 50 5.28 -18.26 -14.96
N MET A 51 4.59 -17.81 -13.91
CA MET A 51 3.51 -18.53 -13.22
C MET A 51 2.32 -17.60 -13.02
N PHE A 52 1.12 -18.13 -13.29
CA PHE A 52 -0.14 -17.43 -12.97
C PHE A 52 -0.67 -17.90 -11.61
N THR A 53 -1.19 -16.96 -10.83
CA THR A 53 -1.95 -17.31 -9.63
C THR A 53 -3.36 -17.78 -9.99
N HIS A 54 -3.99 -18.58 -9.13
CA HIS A 54 -5.29 -19.22 -9.42
C HIS A 54 -6.35 -18.92 -8.35
N HIS A 55 -5.93 -18.56 -7.13
CA HIS A 55 -6.81 -18.19 -6.03
C HIS A 55 -6.09 -17.20 -5.09
N PRO A 56 -6.82 -16.52 -4.18
CA PRO A 56 -6.21 -15.74 -3.11
C PRO A 56 -5.22 -16.58 -2.30
N GLY A 57 -4.07 -15.99 -1.94
CA GLY A 57 -2.99 -16.67 -1.22
C GLY A 57 -2.04 -17.50 -2.10
N HIS A 58 -2.34 -17.71 -3.38
CA HIS A 58 -1.52 -18.58 -4.23
C HIS A 58 -0.12 -17.98 -4.51
N ALA A 59 0.06 -16.65 -4.54
CA ALA A 59 1.41 -16.09 -4.65
C ALA A 59 2.25 -16.35 -3.40
N GLU A 60 1.60 -16.37 -2.22
CA GLU A 60 2.26 -16.75 -0.96
C GLU A 60 2.73 -18.21 -1.02
N GLU A 61 1.87 -19.10 -1.52
CA GLU A 61 2.19 -20.51 -1.70
C GLU A 61 3.34 -20.74 -2.68
N ILE A 62 3.35 -20.03 -3.81
CA ILE A 62 4.44 -20.10 -4.81
C ILE A 62 5.76 -19.62 -4.20
N CYS A 63 5.73 -18.54 -3.41
CA CYS A 63 6.92 -17.95 -2.81
C CYS A 63 7.42 -18.69 -1.57
N ARG A 64 6.61 -19.56 -0.98
CA ARG A 64 6.90 -20.19 0.31
C ARG A 64 8.18 -21.01 0.25
N GLY A 65 9.14 -20.63 1.10
CA GLY A 65 10.41 -21.34 1.25
C GLY A 65 11.40 -21.14 0.11
N LEU A 66 11.12 -20.27 -0.86
CA LEU A 66 12.08 -19.95 -1.92
C LEU A 66 13.35 -19.32 -1.32
N GLY A 67 14.50 -19.72 -1.85
CA GLY A 67 15.79 -19.09 -1.58
C GLY A 67 16.46 -18.57 -2.84
N ARG A 68 17.56 -17.83 -2.66
CA ARG A 68 18.43 -17.37 -3.75
C ARG A 68 18.94 -18.54 -4.60
N ARG A 69 19.04 -19.74 -4.02
CA ARG A 69 19.42 -20.96 -4.73
C ARG A 69 18.36 -21.45 -5.71
N ASP A 70 17.10 -21.06 -5.55
CA ASP A 70 16.02 -21.41 -6.47
C ASP A 70 15.86 -20.34 -7.54
N TRP A 71 15.77 -19.08 -7.11
CA TRP A 71 15.57 -17.91 -7.95
C TRP A 71 16.42 -16.74 -7.48
N ASP A 72 16.99 -16.01 -8.43
CA ASP A 72 17.75 -14.80 -8.12
C ASP A 72 16.79 -13.63 -7.89
N VAL A 73 15.67 -13.58 -8.63
CA VAL A 73 14.66 -12.52 -8.57
C VAL A 73 13.26 -13.11 -8.65
N VAL A 74 12.33 -12.59 -7.83
CA VAL A 74 10.89 -12.77 -7.98
C VAL A 74 10.29 -11.45 -8.48
N VAL A 75 9.74 -11.46 -9.69
CA VAL A 75 9.04 -10.33 -10.31
C VAL A 75 7.54 -10.53 -10.13
N VAL A 76 6.91 -9.69 -9.32
CA VAL A 76 5.45 -9.65 -9.16
C VAL A 76 4.85 -8.69 -10.16
N VAL A 77 4.05 -9.20 -11.11
CA VAL A 77 3.22 -8.39 -11.99
C VAL A 77 1.82 -8.35 -11.39
N GLY A 78 1.53 -7.32 -10.60
CA GLY A 78 0.35 -7.33 -9.73
C GLY A 78 0.06 -6.00 -9.06
N GLY A 79 -0.93 -6.01 -8.16
CA GLY A 79 -1.21 -4.93 -7.22
C GLY A 79 -0.60 -5.19 -5.84
N ASP A 80 -0.91 -4.31 -4.89
CA ASP A 80 -0.37 -4.38 -3.52
C ASP A 80 -0.69 -5.72 -2.82
N GLY A 81 -1.88 -6.30 -3.02
CA GLY A 81 -2.22 -7.63 -2.46
C GLY A 81 -1.38 -8.78 -3.01
N THR A 82 -1.01 -8.78 -4.30
CA THR A 82 -0.12 -9.82 -4.84
C THR A 82 1.31 -9.64 -4.32
N VAL A 83 1.74 -8.39 -4.11
CA VAL A 83 3.02 -8.10 -3.46
C VAL A 83 3.00 -8.57 -2.00
N HIS A 84 1.91 -8.32 -1.28
CA HIS A 84 1.71 -8.75 0.09
C HIS A 84 1.83 -10.28 0.24
N GLU A 85 1.13 -11.03 -0.61
CA GLU A 85 1.24 -12.49 -0.66
C GLU A 85 2.68 -12.95 -0.93
N ALA A 86 3.34 -12.36 -1.93
CA ALA A 86 4.72 -12.71 -2.27
C ALA A 86 5.69 -12.43 -1.11
N VAL A 87 5.56 -11.28 -0.44
CA VAL A 87 6.37 -10.90 0.73
C VAL A 87 6.18 -11.91 1.86
N ASN A 88 4.93 -12.23 2.22
CA ASN A 88 4.65 -13.20 3.29
C ASN A 88 5.15 -14.61 2.93
N GLY A 89 5.12 -15.01 1.66
CA GLY A 89 5.66 -16.30 1.21
C GLY A 89 7.19 -16.36 1.30
N LEU A 90 7.87 -15.30 0.86
CA LEU A 90 9.33 -15.21 0.90
C LEU A 90 9.89 -15.17 2.33
N LEU A 91 9.22 -14.44 3.23
CA LEU A 91 9.70 -14.23 4.60
C LEU A 91 9.21 -15.28 5.59
N GLY A 92 8.05 -15.90 5.33
CA GLY A 92 7.41 -16.80 6.28
C GLY A 92 6.97 -16.08 7.57
N PRO A 93 6.63 -16.82 8.64
CA PRO A 93 6.17 -16.23 9.89
C PRO A 93 7.25 -15.40 10.60
N VAL A 94 6.86 -14.26 11.17
CA VAL A 94 7.77 -13.32 11.87
C VAL A 94 8.49 -13.96 13.06
N GLY A 95 7.86 -14.93 13.73
CA GLY A 95 8.41 -15.63 14.90
C GLY A 95 9.55 -16.61 14.61
N GLY A 96 9.85 -16.89 13.32
CA GLY A 96 10.97 -17.72 12.92
C GLY A 96 12.32 -16.98 12.94
N GLN A 97 13.42 -17.71 12.69
CA GLN A 97 14.71 -17.08 12.45
C GLN A 97 14.66 -16.29 11.12
N LEU A 98 14.77 -14.97 11.21
CA LEU A 98 14.88 -14.10 10.05
C LEU A 98 16.11 -14.49 9.23
N ARG A 99 15.89 -14.78 7.95
CA ARG A 99 16.95 -15.09 7.00
C ARG A 99 17.65 -13.80 6.59
N ASP A 100 18.94 -13.88 6.29
CA ASP A 100 19.63 -12.75 5.65
C ASP A 100 18.89 -12.44 4.33
N PRO A 101 18.51 -11.17 4.08
CA PRO A 101 17.84 -10.76 2.83
C PRO A 101 18.54 -11.24 1.56
N ARG A 102 19.87 -11.41 1.62
CA ARG A 102 20.67 -11.88 0.48
C ARG A 102 20.44 -13.35 0.15
N GLU A 103 19.96 -14.14 1.11
CA GLU A 103 19.59 -15.55 0.92
C GLU A 103 18.19 -15.73 0.31
N LEU A 104 17.40 -14.66 0.23
CA LEU A 104 16.08 -14.65 -0.40
C LEU A 104 16.20 -14.17 -1.85
N PRO A 105 15.32 -14.61 -2.77
CA PRO A 105 15.16 -13.93 -4.06
C PRO A 105 14.87 -12.44 -3.85
N ALA A 106 15.51 -11.57 -4.64
CA ALA A 106 15.22 -10.15 -4.59
C ALA A 106 13.83 -9.90 -5.20
N LEU A 107 13.04 -9.04 -4.58
CA LEU A 107 11.69 -8.73 -5.04
C LEU A 107 11.72 -7.58 -6.06
N ALA A 108 10.98 -7.74 -7.14
CA ALA A 108 10.75 -6.71 -8.14
C ALA A 108 9.25 -6.63 -8.44
N VAL A 109 8.75 -5.44 -8.80
CA VAL A 109 7.32 -5.23 -9.00
C VAL A 109 7.05 -4.51 -10.31
N VAL A 110 6.08 -5.04 -11.07
CA VAL A 110 5.47 -4.36 -12.22
C VAL A 110 4.03 -4.00 -11.82
N PRO A 111 3.74 -2.69 -11.61
CA PRO A 111 2.47 -2.25 -11.05
C PRO A 111 1.32 -2.44 -12.04
N THR A 112 0.33 -3.27 -11.69
CA THR A 112 -0.88 -3.51 -12.52
C THR A 112 -2.19 -3.45 -11.72
N GLY A 113 -2.10 -3.20 -10.41
CA GLY A 113 -3.25 -2.96 -9.55
C GLY A 113 -3.80 -1.54 -9.63
N SER A 114 -4.77 -1.23 -8.77
CA SER A 114 -5.45 0.07 -8.76
C SER A 114 -4.64 1.18 -8.07
N ALA A 115 -4.03 0.90 -6.92
CA ALA A 115 -3.26 1.88 -6.14
C ALA A 115 -1.75 1.76 -6.38
N ASN A 116 -1.22 0.53 -6.31
CA ASN A 116 0.19 0.19 -6.47
C ASN A 116 1.08 1.02 -5.54
N VAL A 117 0.67 1.16 -4.29
CA VAL A 117 1.34 2.01 -3.31
C VAL A 117 2.78 1.56 -3.13
N PHE A 118 3.02 0.25 -2.99
CA PHE A 118 4.35 -0.30 -2.78
C PHE A 118 5.31 0.06 -3.93
N ALA A 119 4.92 -0.26 -5.18
CA ALA A 119 5.75 0.02 -6.35
C ALA A 119 6.01 1.53 -6.54
N ARG A 120 4.98 2.36 -6.33
CA ARG A 120 5.12 3.81 -6.49
C ARG A 120 5.98 4.43 -5.39
N ALA A 121 5.87 3.95 -4.15
CA ALA A 121 6.69 4.38 -3.04
C ALA A 121 8.16 3.92 -3.18
N LEU A 122 8.41 2.79 -3.85
CA LEU A 122 9.75 2.40 -4.30
C LEU A 122 10.31 3.29 -5.42
N GLY A 123 9.47 4.13 -6.03
CA GLY A 123 9.88 5.07 -7.07
C GLY A 123 9.58 4.61 -8.50
N PHE A 124 8.83 3.53 -8.71
CA PHE A 124 8.41 3.13 -10.05
C PHE A 124 7.33 4.04 -10.63
N PRO A 125 7.32 4.25 -11.96
CA PRO A 125 6.21 4.90 -12.64
C PRO A 125 4.91 4.10 -12.49
N PRO A 126 3.74 4.76 -12.48
CA PRO A 126 2.45 4.08 -12.40
C PRO A 126 2.06 3.34 -13.69
N ASP A 127 2.67 3.68 -14.84
CA ASP A 127 2.47 2.94 -16.09
C ASP A 127 3.28 1.63 -16.08
N PRO A 128 2.63 0.46 -16.26
CA PRO A 128 3.30 -0.84 -16.17
C PRO A 128 4.45 -0.99 -17.19
N VAL A 129 4.33 -0.39 -18.37
CA VAL A 129 5.32 -0.55 -19.45
C VAL A 129 6.50 0.40 -19.27
N ALA A 130 6.30 1.58 -18.71
CA ALA A 130 7.38 2.40 -18.20
C ALA A 130 8.10 1.70 -17.03
N ALA A 131 7.34 1.07 -16.14
CA ALA A 131 7.89 0.39 -14.96
C ALA A 131 8.75 -0.83 -15.34
N VAL A 132 8.30 -1.67 -16.29
CA VAL A 132 9.09 -2.82 -16.74
C VAL A 132 10.37 -2.39 -17.47
N ARG A 133 10.34 -1.28 -18.21
CA ARG A 133 11.55 -0.73 -18.86
C ARG A 133 12.57 -0.28 -17.82
N MET A 134 12.12 0.46 -16.81
CA MET A 134 12.95 0.84 -15.67
C MET A 134 13.48 -0.41 -14.95
N LEU A 135 12.63 -1.40 -14.68
CA LEU A 135 13.06 -2.65 -14.05
C LEU A 135 14.14 -3.38 -14.88
N ALA A 136 14.01 -3.42 -16.21
CA ALA A 136 15.03 -4.01 -17.07
C ALA A 136 16.37 -3.28 -16.95
N ASP A 137 16.37 -1.95 -16.83
CA ASP A 137 17.61 -1.17 -16.60
C ASP A 137 18.21 -1.45 -15.21
N LEU A 138 17.37 -1.61 -14.18
CA LEU A 138 17.79 -1.98 -12.83
C LEU A 138 18.39 -3.40 -12.82
N LEU A 139 17.80 -4.35 -13.55
CA LEU A 139 18.33 -5.71 -13.68
C LEU A 139 19.70 -5.73 -14.39
N ARG A 140 19.87 -4.95 -15.47
CA ARG A 140 21.16 -4.85 -16.18
C ARG A 140 22.29 -4.29 -15.31
N SER A 141 21.95 -3.42 -14.37
CA SER A 141 22.91 -2.76 -13.47
C SER A 141 22.98 -3.39 -12.08
N ASP A 142 22.25 -4.49 -11.85
CA ASP A 142 22.03 -5.13 -10.55
C ASP A 142 21.72 -4.12 -9.42
N LEU A 143 20.89 -3.12 -9.73
CA LEU A 143 20.58 -2.05 -8.80
C LEU A 143 19.42 -2.44 -7.88
N ARG A 144 19.78 -2.95 -6.70
CA ARG A 144 18.88 -3.35 -5.62
C ARG A 144 19.30 -2.75 -4.28
N ARG A 145 18.37 -2.72 -3.33
CA ARG A 145 18.61 -2.29 -1.94
C ARG A 145 17.76 -3.12 -0.98
N THR A 146 18.14 -3.17 0.28
CA THR A 146 17.28 -3.67 1.35
C THR A 146 16.25 -2.61 1.75
N ILE A 147 15.09 -3.07 2.23
CA ILE A 147 14.05 -2.21 2.78
C ILE A 147 13.55 -2.72 4.13
N CYS A 148 13.02 -1.80 4.93
CA CYS A 148 12.24 -2.11 6.11
C CYS A 148 10.84 -2.60 5.74
N LEU A 149 10.33 -3.54 6.52
CA LEU A 149 8.94 -4.00 6.45
C LEU A 149 8.28 -3.94 7.82
N GLY A 150 6.97 -3.69 7.79
CA GLY A 150 6.14 -3.75 8.97
C GLY A 150 5.76 -5.19 9.29
N THR A 151 5.60 -5.49 10.57
CA THR A 151 5.04 -6.75 11.05
C THR A 151 3.77 -6.48 11.82
N TRP A 152 2.75 -7.33 11.68
CA TRP A 152 1.63 -7.37 12.63
C TRP A 152 1.49 -8.80 13.14
N ASN A 153 1.49 -8.98 14.46
CA ASN A 153 1.50 -10.30 15.08
C ASN A 153 2.58 -11.21 14.46
N ASP A 154 2.22 -12.27 13.72
CA ASP A 154 3.15 -13.19 13.05
C ASP A 154 3.29 -12.98 11.52
N ARG A 155 2.70 -11.92 10.96
CA ARG A 155 2.63 -11.62 9.52
C ARG A 155 3.32 -10.30 9.15
N TRP A 156 3.51 -10.07 7.85
CA TRP A 156 4.23 -8.93 7.29
C TRP A 156 3.33 -8.02 6.46
N PHE A 157 3.42 -6.70 6.68
CA PHE A 157 2.79 -5.68 5.84
C PHE A 157 3.84 -4.75 5.22
N ALA A 158 3.61 -4.36 3.97
CA ALA A 158 4.55 -3.57 3.20
C ALA A 158 4.20 -2.08 3.15
N VAL A 159 2.92 -1.72 3.29
CA VAL A 159 2.41 -0.36 3.08
C VAL A 159 1.80 0.20 4.35
N ASN A 160 0.74 -0.41 4.87
CA ASN A 160 0.04 0.10 6.04
C ASN A 160 -0.75 -0.98 6.79
N ALA A 161 -0.98 -0.77 8.07
CA ALA A 161 -1.79 -1.65 8.91
C ALA A 161 -2.46 -0.85 10.04
N GLY A 162 -3.59 -1.32 10.54
CA GLY A 162 -4.25 -0.69 11.68
C GLY A 162 -5.69 -1.11 11.90
N PHE A 163 -6.26 -0.60 13.00
CA PHE A 163 -7.66 -0.77 13.33
C PHE A 163 -8.52 0.27 12.61
N GLY A 164 -9.66 -0.18 12.08
CA GLY A 164 -10.72 0.70 11.61
C GLY A 164 -10.67 1.09 10.12
N MET A 165 -11.72 1.82 9.74
CA MET A 165 -12.21 2.26 8.42
C MET A 165 -12.07 1.30 7.24
N ASP A 166 -10.90 0.76 6.89
CA ASP A 166 -10.71 0.01 5.65
C ASP A 166 -11.38 -1.38 5.65
N ALA A 167 -11.45 -2.09 6.78
CA ALA A 167 -12.12 -3.40 6.88
C ALA A 167 -13.60 -3.39 6.40
N ASP A 168 -14.38 -2.44 6.92
CA ASP A 168 -15.80 -2.22 6.58
C ASP A 168 -15.99 -1.57 5.19
N VAL A 169 -15.01 -0.80 4.72
CA VAL A 169 -14.94 -0.27 3.34
C VAL A 169 -14.74 -1.42 2.38
N ILE A 170 -13.71 -2.23 2.60
CA ILE A 170 -13.26 -3.31 1.73
C ILE A 170 -14.36 -4.35 1.61
N ALA A 171 -15.00 -4.76 2.71
CA ALA A 171 -16.14 -5.68 2.68
C ALA A 171 -17.28 -5.17 1.77
N ARG A 172 -17.61 -3.87 1.83
CA ARG A 172 -18.68 -3.27 0.99
C ARG A 172 -18.25 -2.91 -0.43
N VAL A 173 -16.97 -2.60 -0.65
CA VAL A 173 -16.41 -2.38 -2.00
C VAL A 173 -16.35 -3.72 -2.72
N HIS A 174 -16.00 -4.80 -2.03
CA HIS A 174 -16.00 -6.17 -2.56
C HIS A 174 -17.41 -6.62 -2.95
N ASP A 175 -18.41 -6.38 -2.10
CA ASP A 175 -19.82 -6.65 -2.39
C ASP A 175 -20.32 -5.87 -3.63
N ALA A 176 -19.85 -4.62 -3.82
CA ALA A 176 -20.14 -3.84 -5.03
C ALA A 176 -19.36 -4.30 -6.29
N ARG A 177 -18.26 -5.06 -6.13
CA ARG A 177 -17.45 -5.64 -7.23
C ARG A 177 -18.13 -6.88 -7.82
N GLU A 178 -18.73 -7.73 -6.99
CA GLU A 178 -19.50 -8.91 -7.45
C GLU A 178 -20.69 -8.53 -8.35
N HIS A 179 -21.14 -7.27 -8.28
CA HIS A 179 -22.19 -6.71 -9.12
C HIS A 179 -21.69 -6.00 -10.40
N GLY A 180 -20.41 -6.12 -10.78
CA GLY A 180 -19.94 -5.84 -12.14
C GLY A 180 -19.61 -4.38 -12.51
N PHE A 181 -19.13 -3.54 -11.59
CA PHE A 181 -18.94 -2.10 -11.84
C PHE A 181 -17.46 -1.64 -11.85
N ALA A 182 -17.08 -0.83 -12.84
CA ALA A 182 -15.71 -0.32 -13.03
C ALA A 182 -15.24 0.67 -11.93
N ALA A 183 -13.96 0.56 -11.56
CA ALA A 183 -13.30 1.38 -10.54
C ALA A 183 -13.06 2.83 -11.02
N THR A 184 -13.78 3.80 -10.46
CA THR A 184 -13.53 5.23 -10.70
C THR A 184 -13.07 5.93 -9.41
N PRO A 185 -12.13 6.90 -9.48
CA PRO A 185 -11.68 7.67 -8.31
C PRO A 185 -12.83 8.35 -7.53
N LEU A 186 -13.89 8.76 -8.24
CA LEU A 186 -15.12 9.29 -7.65
C LEU A 186 -15.84 8.31 -6.71
N ARG A 187 -15.82 7.02 -7.04
CA ARG A 187 -16.52 5.98 -6.29
C ARG A 187 -15.73 5.58 -5.05
N TYR A 188 -14.40 5.48 -5.17
CA TYR A 188 -13.51 5.32 -4.00
C TYR A 188 -13.72 6.45 -3.00
N LEU A 189 -13.69 7.71 -3.44
CA LEU A 189 -13.98 8.85 -2.57
C LEU A 189 -15.38 8.79 -1.94
N ARG A 190 -16.41 8.38 -2.70
CA ARG A 190 -17.77 8.23 -2.17
C ARG A 190 -17.88 7.13 -1.12
N VAL A 191 -17.20 6.00 -1.29
CA VAL A 191 -17.20 4.92 -0.31
C VAL A 191 -16.41 5.31 0.93
N SER A 192 -15.23 5.93 0.77
CA SER A 192 -14.47 6.49 1.89
C SER A 192 -15.32 7.49 2.70
N LEU A 193 -16.10 8.35 2.03
CA LEU A 193 -17.04 9.27 2.69
C LEU A 193 -18.21 8.57 3.41
N LEU A 194 -18.73 7.47 2.86
CA LEU A 194 -19.82 6.68 3.46
C LEU A 194 -19.36 5.92 4.70
N VAL A 195 -18.15 5.36 4.67
CA VAL A 195 -17.55 4.72 5.84
C VAL A 195 -17.19 5.75 6.89
N TRP A 196 -16.63 6.88 6.50
CA TRP A 196 -16.40 8.00 7.42
C TRP A 196 -17.70 8.47 8.08
N ALA A 197 -18.82 8.49 7.34
CA ALA A 197 -20.14 8.83 7.86
C ALA A 197 -20.70 7.80 8.88
N ARG A 198 -20.18 6.56 8.93
CA ARG A 198 -20.50 5.56 9.96
C ARG A 198 -19.51 5.59 11.12
N ALA A 199 -18.22 5.72 10.85
CA ALA A 199 -17.16 5.82 11.86
C ALA A 199 -17.36 7.03 12.80
N ARG A 200 -18.04 8.10 12.34
CA ARG A 200 -18.45 9.23 13.20
C ARG A 200 -19.52 8.90 14.24
N HIS A 201 -20.26 7.81 14.08
CA HIS A 201 -21.37 7.44 14.96
C HIS A 201 -20.93 6.51 16.09
N ASP A 202 -20.02 5.58 15.81
CA ASP A 202 -19.44 4.64 16.78
C ASP A 202 -18.00 4.31 16.36
N PRO A 203 -17.02 5.19 16.65
CA PRO A 203 -15.62 4.95 16.27
C PRO A 203 -15.01 3.83 17.12
N PRO A 204 -13.96 3.16 16.61
CA PRO A 204 -13.15 2.30 17.46
C PRO A 204 -12.55 3.13 18.61
N HIS A 205 -12.35 2.51 19.76
CA HIS A 205 -11.72 3.12 20.93
C HIS A 205 -10.38 2.43 21.12
N ILE A 206 -9.32 3.05 20.61
CA ILE A 206 -8.00 2.45 20.49
C ILE A 206 -7.07 3.08 21.52
N ASP A 207 -6.49 2.26 22.38
CA ASP A 207 -5.36 2.63 23.22
C ASP A 207 -4.06 2.28 22.47
N VAL A 208 -3.11 3.21 22.48
CA VAL A 208 -1.89 3.12 21.69
C VAL A 208 -0.69 3.30 22.61
N HIS A 209 0.25 2.36 22.51
CA HIS A 209 1.57 2.49 23.06
C HIS A 209 2.61 2.26 21.96
N ALA A 210 3.45 3.24 21.68
CA ALA A 210 4.49 3.13 20.65
C ALA A 210 5.86 3.53 21.20
N VAL A 211 6.89 2.86 20.70
CA VAL A 211 8.29 3.14 21.02
C VAL A 211 9.06 3.32 19.71
N SER A 212 9.80 4.41 19.59
CA SER A 212 10.66 4.67 18.44
C SER A 212 12.00 3.96 18.53
N THR A 213 12.71 3.91 17.41
CA THR A 213 14.09 3.41 17.31
C THR A 213 15.05 4.17 18.24
N ASP A 214 14.82 5.46 18.49
CA ASP A 214 15.59 6.32 19.38
C ASP A 214 15.06 6.35 20.83
N GLY A 215 14.09 5.50 21.16
CA GLY A 215 13.59 5.31 22.54
C GLY A 215 12.57 6.35 23.01
N ARG A 216 12.04 7.20 22.13
CA ARG A 216 10.88 8.05 22.44
C ARG A 216 9.65 7.17 22.59
N GLU A 217 8.80 7.50 23.54
CA GLU A 217 7.52 6.81 23.76
C GLU A 217 6.35 7.71 23.40
N LEU A 218 5.29 7.10 22.86
CA LEU A 218 3.98 7.70 22.69
C LEU A 218 2.95 6.83 23.41
N ARG A 219 2.14 7.45 24.27
CA ARG A 219 0.99 6.82 24.92
C ARG A 219 -0.25 7.65 24.63
N LEU A 220 -1.26 7.02 24.08
CA LEU A 220 -2.55 7.62 23.78
C LEU A 220 -3.65 6.68 24.27
N GLU A 221 -4.73 7.25 24.78
CA GLU A 221 -5.90 6.52 25.23
C GLU A 221 -7.11 6.97 24.42
N ASP A 222 -8.00 6.03 24.12
CA ASP A 222 -9.32 6.29 23.54
C ASP A 222 -9.31 7.03 22.19
N VAL A 223 -8.33 6.75 21.31
CA VAL A 223 -8.27 7.43 20.00
C VAL A 223 -9.21 6.79 18.98
N PRO A 224 -9.98 7.61 18.22
CA PRO A 224 -10.99 7.12 17.27
C PRO A 224 -10.42 6.64 15.92
N LEU A 225 -9.15 6.91 15.65
CA LEU A 225 -8.46 6.47 14.44
C LEU A 225 -6.95 6.44 14.70
N PHE A 226 -6.32 5.33 14.36
CA PHE A 226 -4.87 5.19 14.39
C PHE A 226 -4.42 4.18 13.34
N VAL A 227 -3.46 4.56 12.50
CA VAL A 227 -2.90 3.73 11.43
C VAL A 227 -1.38 3.80 11.47
N ALA A 228 -0.75 2.66 11.20
CA ALA A 228 0.69 2.57 10.96
C ALA A 228 0.95 2.48 9.46
N SER A 229 1.96 3.19 9.00
CA SER A 229 2.43 3.18 7.62
C SER A 229 3.89 2.78 7.60
N ASN A 230 4.27 1.84 6.74
CA ASN A 230 5.66 1.46 6.52
C ASN A 230 6.33 2.34 5.45
N THR A 231 5.56 3.13 4.71
CA THR A 231 6.12 4.01 3.68
C THR A 231 5.29 5.28 3.50
N ASN A 232 5.82 6.20 2.68
CA ASN A 232 5.15 7.40 2.22
C ASN A 232 5.12 7.37 0.68
N PRO A 233 3.98 7.66 0.03
CA PRO A 233 2.66 7.99 0.59
C PRO A 233 1.94 6.84 1.31
N TRP A 234 1.03 7.18 2.23
CA TRP A 234 0.18 6.19 2.91
C TRP A 234 -0.71 5.43 1.93
N THR A 235 -1.27 6.15 0.95
CA THR A 235 -2.01 5.58 -0.18
C THR A 235 -2.05 6.56 -1.35
N PHE A 236 -2.73 6.17 -2.43
CA PHE A 236 -2.98 7.01 -3.59
C PHE A 236 -4.46 7.07 -3.97
N LEU A 237 -4.94 8.27 -4.27
CA LEU A 237 -6.25 8.50 -4.89
C LEU A 237 -6.04 8.84 -6.36
N GLY A 238 -5.97 7.79 -7.20
CA GLY A 238 -5.52 7.93 -8.58
C GLY A 238 -4.07 8.43 -8.63
N PRO A 239 -3.77 9.57 -9.27
CA PRO A 239 -2.41 10.10 -9.28
C PRO A 239 -2.04 10.84 -7.97
N LEU A 240 -2.99 11.16 -7.09
CA LEU A 240 -2.73 11.96 -5.90
C LEU A 240 -2.13 11.12 -4.75
N PRO A 241 -0.95 11.47 -4.23
CA PRO A 241 -0.45 10.91 -2.99
C PRO A 241 -1.28 11.41 -1.80
N VAL A 242 -1.63 10.50 -0.90
CA VAL A 242 -2.21 10.81 0.41
C VAL A 242 -1.09 10.64 1.43
N VAL A 243 -0.66 11.76 2.01
CA VAL A 243 0.54 11.82 2.87
C VAL A 243 0.09 12.03 4.31
N THR A 244 0.42 11.06 5.16
CA THR A 244 0.18 11.14 6.61
C THR A 244 1.45 11.53 7.35
N ASN A 245 2.59 10.94 6.99
CA ASN A 245 3.90 11.15 7.61
C ASN A 245 4.92 11.48 6.50
N PRO A 246 5.17 12.77 6.20
CA PRO A 246 5.99 13.17 5.04
C PRO A 246 7.42 12.63 5.05
N ARG A 247 7.97 12.38 6.24
CA ARG A 247 9.33 11.88 6.42
C ARG A 247 9.44 10.37 6.29
N ASN A 248 8.33 9.64 6.40
CA ASN A 248 8.31 8.18 6.44
C ASN A 248 8.80 7.56 5.11
N SER A 249 9.40 6.38 5.16
CA SER A 249 9.94 5.68 4.00
C SER A 249 10.24 4.23 4.37
N PHE A 250 10.56 3.43 3.36
CA PHE A 250 11.08 2.08 3.51
C PHE A 250 12.45 1.97 4.20
N ASP A 251 13.05 3.07 4.65
CA ASP A 251 14.40 3.12 5.22
C ASP A 251 14.39 3.41 6.73
N GLN A 252 13.20 3.51 7.34
CA GLN A 252 13.04 3.81 8.76
C GLN A 252 11.90 2.98 9.37
N GLY A 253 11.70 3.13 10.68
CA GLY A 253 10.58 2.57 11.41
C GLY A 253 9.22 3.07 10.93
N LEU A 254 8.15 2.54 11.51
CA LEU A 254 6.79 2.85 11.11
C LEU A 254 6.44 4.32 11.35
N GLY A 255 5.79 4.95 10.38
CA GLY A 255 5.13 6.24 10.54
C GLY A 255 3.71 6.02 11.06
N LEU A 256 3.43 6.56 12.24
CA LEU A 256 2.12 6.46 12.88
C LEU A 256 1.34 7.75 12.68
N PHE A 257 0.07 7.58 12.34
CA PHE A 257 -0.86 8.68 12.16
C PHE A 257 -2.19 8.36 12.82
N GLY A 258 -2.72 9.32 13.57
CA GLY A 258 -4.04 9.21 14.18
C GLY A 258 -4.78 10.53 14.22
N LEU A 259 -6.05 10.45 14.62
CA LEU A 259 -6.88 11.61 14.89
C LEU A 259 -7.38 11.53 16.33
N SER A 260 -7.26 12.61 17.09
CA SER A 260 -7.79 12.68 18.47
C SER A 260 -9.31 12.84 18.52
N SER A 261 -9.95 13.26 17.42
CA SER A 261 -11.41 13.37 17.34
C SER A 261 -11.93 13.35 15.91
N LEU A 262 -12.94 12.53 15.64
CA LEU A 262 -13.68 12.50 14.37
C LEU A 262 -14.91 13.43 14.36
N ARG A 263 -15.21 14.12 15.47
CA ARG A 263 -16.45 14.91 15.61
C ARG A 263 -16.33 16.31 14.99
N GLY A 264 -17.44 16.74 14.37
CA GLY A 264 -17.64 18.10 13.84
C GLY A 264 -16.93 18.40 12.51
N ALA A 265 -17.11 19.63 12.01
CA ALA A 265 -16.56 20.07 10.72
C ALA A 265 -15.02 20.00 10.65
N ARG A 266 -14.34 20.15 11.80
CA ARG A 266 -12.89 20.02 11.92
C ARG A 266 -12.39 18.58 11.70
N GLY A 267 -13.16 17.54 12.07
CA GLY A 267 -12.78 16.15 11.79
C GLY A 267 -12.88 15.81 10.30
N VAL A 268 -13.92 16.32 9.62
CA VAL A 268 -14.03 16.27 8.15
C VAL A 268 -12.81 16.96 7.51
N ALA A 269 -12.46 18.14 8.02
CA ALA A 269 -11.38 18.94 7.50
C ALA A 269 -10.01 18.28 7.65
N SER A 270 -9.72 17.64 8.79
CA SER A 270 -8.50 16.86 8.99
C SER A 270 -8.38 15.72 7.97
N MET A 271 -9.48 15.05 7.63
CA MET A 271 -9.49 14.02 6.58
C MET A 271 -9.27 14.61 5.17
N LEU A 272 -9.90 15.75 4.87
CA LEU A 272 -9.68 16.47 3.60
C LEU A 272 -8.23 16.93 3.46
N HIS A 273 -7.58 17.32 4.56
CA HIS A 273 -6.16 17.66 4.59
C HIS A 273 -5.27 16.48 4.18
N LEU A 274 -5.54 15.27 4.70
CA LEU A 274 -4.80 14.06 4.35
C LEU A 274 -4.79 13.76 2.86
N ILE A 275 -5.93 13.97 2.19
CA ILE A 275 -6.08 13.74 0.74
C ILE A 275 -5.62 14.92 -0.13
N GLY A 276 -4.85 15.86 0.44
CA GLY A 276 -4.20 16.96 -0.29
C GLY A 276 -5.03 18.25 -0.44
N PHE A 277 -6.12 18.42 0.33
CA PHE A 277 -6.92 19.66 0.32
C PHE A 277 -6.60 20.56 1.50
N GLY A 278 -6.35 21.84 1.23
CA GLY A 278 -6.18 22.84 2.30
C GLY A 278 -4.76 22.93 2.87
N HIS A 279 -3.71 22.74 2.07
CA HIS A 279 -2.32 23.14 2.41
C HIS A 279 -2.13 24.67 2.43
N SER A 280 -3.15 25.43 2.83
CA SER A 280 -3.01 26.84 3.19
C SER A 280 -2.67 26.90 4.67
N THR A 281 -1.71 27.73 5.06
CA THR A 281 -1.29 27.95 6.46
C THR A 281 -2.48 28.15 7.41
N PHE A 282 -3.51 28.86 6.96
CA PHE A 282 -4.76 29.08 7.70
C PHE A 282 -5.53 27.78 8.06
N PHE A 283 -5.56 26.81 7.15
CA PHE A 283 -6.31 25.56 7.35
C PHE A 283 -5.52 24.56 8.20
N GLU A 284 -4.18 24.56 8.07
CA GLU A 284 -3.26 23.81 8.94
C GLU A 284 -3.36 24.27 10.40
N ASP A 285 -3.37 25.58 10.65
CA ASP A 285 -3.57 26.13 11.99
C ASP A 285 -4.95 25.80 12.57
N TRP A 286 -5.99 25.68 11.72
CA TRP A 286 -7.36 25.39 12.16
C TRP A 286 -7.60 23.92 12.55
N ILE A 287 -6.83 22.98 11.99
CA ILE A 287 -6.86 21.55 12.33
C ILE A 287 -5.75 21.15 13.32
N ARG A 288 -4.88 22.09 13.69
CA ARG A 288 -3.75 21.90 14.61
C ARG A 288 -4.23 21.32 15.95
N GLY A 289 -3.50 20.34 16.47
CA GLY A 289 -3.83 19.63 17.72
C GLY A 289 -4.88 18.51 17.58
N ARG A 290 -5.36 18.23 16.35
CA ARG A 290 -6.23 17.05 16.09
C ARG A 290 -5.55 15.88 15.42
N THR A 291 -4.47 16.13 14.71
CA THR A 291 -3.63 15.11 14.09
C THR A 291 -2.56 14.67 15.07
N LEU A 292 -2.42 13.36 15.22
CA LEU A 292 -1.38 12.73 16.02
C LEU A 292 -0.40 12.09 15.04
N GLN A 293 0.88 12.43 15.15
CA GLN A 293 1.93 11.88 14.33
C GLN A 293 3.07 11.41 15.21
N PHE A 294 3.61 10.25 14.88
CA PHE A 294 4.80 9.71 15.53
C PHE A 294 5.60 8.94 14.50
N ASP A 295 6.81 9.41 14.22
CA ASP A 295 7.66 8.86 13.18
C ASP A 295 8.67 7.87 13.77
N ASP A 296 9.14 6.96 12.93
CA ASP A 296 10.23 6.03 13.21
C ASP A 296 9.94 5.07 14.40
N ALA A 297 8.69 4.59 14.47
CA ALA A 297 8.27 3.61 15.46
C ALA A 297 8.88 2.23 15.19
N ALA A 298 9.61 1.69 16.18
CA ALA A 298 10.15 0.34 16.13
C ALA A 298 9.13 -0.71 16.59
N GLY A 299 8.27 -0.36 17.54
CA GLY A 299 7.22 -1.21 18.08
C GLY A 299 5.98 -0.41 18.44
N VAL A 300 4.80 -1.00 18.20
CA VAL A 300 3.51 -0.40 18.49
C VAL A 300 2.57 -1.47 19.05
N GLU A 301 1.93 -1.18 20.15
CA GLU A 301 0.83 -1.97 20.67
C GLU A 301 -0.46 -1.16 20.52
N LEU A 302 -1.43 -1.79 19.88
CA LEU A 302 -2.78 -1.26 19.70
C LEU A 302 -3.76 -2.16 20.44
N THR A 303 -4.57 -1.58 21.31
CA THR A 303 -5.57 -2.32 22.10
C THR A 303 -6.94 -1.66 21.97
N CYS A 304 -7.97 -2.45 21.76
CA CYS A 304 -9.36 -2.03 21.65
C CYS A 304 -10.19 -2.65 22.79
N ARG A 305 -11.21 -1.95 23.26
CA ARG A 305 -12.10 -2.44 24.34
C ARG A 305 -12.95 -3.67 23.98
N ARG A 306 -13.12 -3.91 22.68
CA ARG A 306 -13.85 -5.03 22.09
C ARG A 306 -13.17 -5.39 20.76
N PRO A 307 -13.39 -6.59 20.20
CA PRO A 307 -12.83 -6.93 18.90
C PRO A 307 -13.19 -5.86 17.86
N GLN A 308 -12.20 -5.43 17.09
CA GLN A 308 -12.35 -4.47 16.00
C GLN A 308 -11.72 -5.02 14.73
N GLY A 309 -12.34 -4.75 13.60
CA GLY A 309 -11.79 -5.11 12.29
C GLY A 309 -10.40 -4.49 12.07
N PHE A 310 -9.46 -5.32 11.66
CA PHE A 310 -8.09 -4.97 11.37
C PHE A 310 -7.80 -5.15 9.88
N GLN A 311 -6.99 -4.24 9.36
CA GLN A 311 -6.57 -4.26 7.96
C GLN A 311 -5.04 -4.28 7.87
N ALA A 312 -4.53 -4.94 6.84
CA ALA A 312 -3.14 -4.87 6.44
C ALA A 312 -3.05 -4.77 4.91
N ASP A 313 -2.25 -3.83 4.41
CA ASP A 313 -2.04 -3.53 2.99
C ASP A 313 -3.33 -3.36 2.16
N GLY A 314 -4.39 -2.85 2.80
CA GLY A 314 -5.68 -2.67 2.14
C GLY A 314 -6.49 -3.95 1.99
N GLU A 315 -6.20 -4.98 2.78
CA GLU A 315 -7.01 -6.19 2.93
C GLU A 315 -7.52 -6.37 4.36
N TYR A 316 -8.74 -6.89 4.49
CA TYR A 316 -9.31 -7.24 5.78
C TYR A 316 -8.76 -8.58 6.25
N VAL A 317 -8.20 -8.64 7.46
CA VAL A 317 -7.54 -9.85 7.97
C VAL A 317 -8.23 -10.48 9.19
N GLY A 318 -9.26 -9.82 9.74
CA GLY A 318 -10.04 -10.33 10.87
C GLY A 318 -10.32 -9.26 11.93
N GLU A 319 -10.94 -9.70 13.03
CA GLU A 319 -11.18 -8.85 14.20
C GLU A 319 -10.20 -9.18 15.32
N PHE A 320 -9.64 -8.16 15.95
CA PHE A 320 -8.71 -8.31 17.06
C PHE A 320 -9.06 -7.33 18.18
N GLU A 321 -8.85 -7.74 19.42
CA GLU A 321 -8.82 -6.81 20.57
C GLU A 321 -7.44 -6.17 20.72
N ARG A 322 -6.38 -6.88 20.30
CA ARG A 322 -5.00 -6.42 20.41
C ARG A 322 -4.23 -6.76 19.14
N ALA A 323 -3.44 -5.80 18.67
CA ALA A 323 -2.50 -5.99 17.58
C ALA A 323 -1.13 -5.43 17.97
N VAL A 324 -0.08 -6.24 17.80
CA VAL A 324 1.30 -5.81 18.02
C VAL A 324 1.94 -5.59 16.67
N LEU A 325 2.35 -4.36 16.41
CA LEU A 325 3.06 -3.97 15.21
C LEU A 325 4.55 -3.77 15.51
N GLY A 326 5.38 -4.02 14.50
CA GLY A 326 6.82 -3.79 14.59
C GLY A 326 7.38 -3.32 13.26
N SER A 327 8.58 -2.75 13.30
CA SER A 327 9.41 -2.56 12.11
C SER A 327 10.58 -3.54 12.14
N ARG A 328 10.88 -4.11 10.98
CA ARG A 328 12.06 -4.93 10.75
C ARG A 328 12.93 -4.24 9.72
N ILE A 329 14.08 -3.75 10.17
CA ILE A 329 15.11 -3.20 9.30
C ILE A 329 15.67 -4.30 8.42
N ASP A 330 16.07 -3.93 7.19
CA ASP A 330 16.66 -4.85 6.22
C ASP A 330 15.90 -6.18 6.12
N ALA A 331 14.58 -6.10 5.93
CA ALA A 331 13.73 -7.30 5.91
C ALA A 331 13.86 -8.07 4.58
N ILE A 332 13.96 -7.35 3.46
CA ILE A 332 14.03 -7.96 2.12
C ILE A 332 14.79 -7.07 1.14
N GLU A 333 15.46 -7.68 0.17
CA GLU A 333 16.04 -6.96 -0.97
C GLU A 333 15.02 -6.71 -2.08
N VAL A 334 15.00 -5.48 -2.61
CA VAL A 334 14.15 -5.06 -3.71
C VAL A 334 14.93 -4.36 -4.81
N PHE A 335 14.49 -4.55 -6.06
CA PHE A 335 14.93 -3.69 -7.16
C PHE A 335 14.18 -2.36 -7.09
N ALA A 336 14.91 -1.26 -6.93
CA ALA A 336 14.35 0.07 -6.84
C ALA A 336 15.32 1.13 -7.42
N PRO A 337 14.81 2.16 -8.11
CA PRO A 337 15.65 3.24 -8.60
C PRO A 337 16.21 4.09 -7.45
N LYS A 338 17.39 4.69 -7.65
CA LYS A 338 17.98 5.65 -6.70
C LYS A 338 17.16 6.94 -6.56
N GLN A 339 16.46 7.34 -7.63
CA GLN A 339 15.59 8.51 -7.64
C GLN A 339 14.17 8.07 -7.99
N ALA A 340 13.21 8.54 -7.20
CA ALA A 340 11.81 8.23 -7.44
C ALA A 340 11.30 8.87 -8.74
N TYR A 341 10.41 8.17 -9.45
CA TYR A 341 9.74 8.71 -10.62
C TYR A 341 8.91 9.96 -10.25
N PRO A 342 9.12 11.11 -10.92
CA PRO A 342 8.49 12.36 -10.51
C PRO A 342 6.98 12.35 -10.77
N VAL A 343 6.20 12.88 -9.83
CA VAL A 343 4.77 13.12 -10.03
C VAL A 343 4.58 14.36 -10.90
N SER A 344 4.01 14.20 -12.10
CA SER A 344 3.86 15.33 -13.05
C SER A 344 2.91 16.44 -12.53
N PRO A 345 3.29 17.73 -12.62
CA PRO A 345 2.42 18.87 -12.27
C PRO A 345 1.13 18.95 -13.10
N ARG A 346 1.10 18.38 -14.31
CA ARG A 346 -0.10 18.37 -15.17
C ARG A 346 -1.22 17.50 -14.59
N ALA A 347 -0.86 16.38 -13.96
CA ALA A 347 -1.83 15.50 -13.28
C ALA A 347 -2.55 16.23 -12.14
N TRP A 348 -1.83 17.08 -11.39
CA TRP A 348 -2.37 17.87 -10.29
C TRP A 348 -3.49 18.84 -10.69
N ARG A 349 -3.38 19.48 -11.86
CA ARG A 349 -4.40 20.44 -12.34
C ARG A 349 -5.71 19.75 -12.68
N GLN A 350 -5.66 18.60 -13.36
CA GLN A 350 -6.84 17.83 -13.75
C GLN A 350 -7.58 17.27 -12.54
N VAL A 351 -6.86 16.73 -11.55
CA VAL A 351 -7.52 16.21 -10.35
C VAL A 351 -8.18 17.32 -9.53
N ARG A 352 -7.54 18.49 -9.41
CA ARG A 352 -8.15 19.64 -8.73
C ARG A 352 -9.48 20.04 -9.38
N GLN A 353 -9.59 19.94 -10.71
CA GLN A 353 -10.84 20.21 -11.42
C GLN A 353 -11.91 19.16 -11.14
N ASP A 354 -11.55 17.87 -11.15
CA ASP A 354 -12.49 16.77 -10.88
C ASP A 354 -13.05 16.82 -9.46
N VAL A 355 -12.22 17.10 -8.46
CA VAL A 355 -12.69 17.18 -7.07
C VAL A 355 -13.57 18.40 -6.82
N VAL A 356 -13.25 19.56 -7.40
CA VAL A 356 -14.13 20.74 -7.34
C VAL A 356 -15.51 20.43 -7.93
N ARG A 357 -15.56 19.66 -9.03
CA ARG A 357 -16.82 19.21 -9.65
C ARG A 357 -17.62 18.30 -8.71
N ILE A 358 -16.96 17.39 -7.98
CA ILE A 358 -17.58 16.49 -6.99
C ILE A 358 -18.14 17.26 -5.80
N LEU A 359 -17.36 18.15 -5.19
CA LEU A 359 -17.79 18.94 -4.05
C LEU A 359 -19.02 19.79 -4.39
N ARG A 360 -19.06 20.37 -5.60
CA ARG A 360 -20.24 21.06 -6.13
C ARG A 360 -21.45 20.15 -6.33
N ALA A 361 -21.26 18.89 -6.72
CA ALA A 361 -22.36 17.92 -6.83
C ALA A 361 -22.91 17.51 -5.46
N LEU A 362 -22.03 17.30 -4.46
CA LEU A 362 -22.43 16.96 -3.10
C LEU A 362 -23.15 18.12 -2.40
N LEU A 363 -22.67 19.35 -2.56
CA LEU A 363 -23.33 20.57 -2.05
C LEU A 363 -24.74 20.75 -2.65
N ARG A 364 -24.91 20.43 -3.94
CA ARG A 364 -26.24 20.44 -4.59
C ARG A 364 -27.18 19.38 -4.01
N ASN A 365 -26.70 18.15 -3.80
CA ASN A 365 -27.49 17.08 -3.19
C ASN A 365 -27.84 17.37 -1.73
N TRP A 366 -26.96 18.01 -0.97
CA TRP A 366 -27.20 18.41 0.41
C TRP A 366 -28.27 19.52 0.50
N ARG A 367 -28.20 20.53 -0.37
CA ARG A 367 -29.25 21.56 -0.50
C ARG A 367 -30.61 20.96 -0.90
N HIS A 368 -30.62 19.97 -1.79
CA HIS A 368 -31.84 19.26 -2.16
C HIS A 368 -32.49 18.47 -1.01
N ARG A 369 -31.68 17.96 -0.05
CA ARG A 369 -32.19 17.25 1.13
C ARG A 369 -32.72 18.20 2.21
N LEU A 370 -32.15 19.39 2.35
CA LEU A 370 -32.65 20.42 3.27
C LEU A 370 -33.91 21.12 2.73
N GLY A 371 -34.13 21.13 1.42
CA GLY A 371 -35.33 21.70 0.79
C GLY A 371 -36.57 20.80 0.84
N ARG A 372 -36.47 19.55 1.31
CA ARG A 372 -37.62 18.70 1.63
C ARG A 372 -37.87 18.81 3.13
N GLY A 373 -38.80 19.67 3.51
CA GLY A 373 -39.23 19.83 4.91
C GLY A 373 -39.60 18.50 5.54
N LEU A 374 -39.35 18.39 6.85
CA LEU A 374 -39.80 17.29 7.69
C LEU A 374 -41.31 17.05 7.46
N PRO A 375 -41.76 15.79 7.31
CA PRO A 375 -43.19 15.52 7.27
C PRO A 375 -43.80 15.93 8.61
N THR A 376 -44.78 16.83 8.55
CA THR A 376 -45.66 17.13 9.68
C THR A 376 -46.38 15.85 10.08
N ALA A 377 -46.14 15.37 11.29
CA ALA A 377 -46.82 14.21 11.85
C ALA A 377 -48.31 14.55 12.10
N PRO A 378 -49.25 13.61 11.85
CA PRO A 378 -50.64 13.75 12.27
C PRO A 378 -50.82 13.67 13.79
#